data_AF-A0AB72UIU1-F1
#
_entry.id   AF-A0AB72UIU1-F1
#
_cell.length_a   1.000
_cell.length_b   1.000
_cell.length_c   1.000
_cell.angle_alpha   90.00
_cell.angle_beta   90.00
_cell.angle_gamma   90.00
#
_symmetry.space_group_name_H-M   'P 1'
#
loop_
_entity.id
_entity.type
_entity.pdbx_description
1 polymer ?
#
loop_
_entity_poly.entity_id
_entity_poly.type
_entity_poly.pdbx_seq_one_letter_code
_entity_poly.pdbx_strand_id
1 'polypeptide(L)'
;MGRAGLQGEAVLIWLHPQHQQLSQASLNMLVLTCVVANRYIHTVSDASRTLLSDLARHQAVAERLIGTSRPEILGEAILRLNKEAHDKRHELLDGLRLLWTGKLFRRGKDIAPEMVSWMAFDPGGPFGGHEPERWKPLYHRLAKEQ
;
A
#
# COMPACT_ATOMS: atom_id res chain seq x y z
N MET A 1 -1.82 -18.05 9.88
CA MET A 1 -0.44 -17.60 9.56
C MET A 1 -0.50 -16.58 8.42
N GLY A 2 0.27 -15.50 8.52
CA GLY A 2 0.23 -14.37 7.59
C GLY A 2 0.67 -14.74 6.17
N ARG A 3 -0.30 -14.99 5.28
CA ARG A 3 -0.04 -15.39 3.88
C ARG A 3 0.51 -14.26 3.02
N ALA A 4 0.16 -13.01 3.36
CA ALA A 4 0.52 -11.84 2.56
C ALA A 4 2.04 -11.66 2.42
N GLY A 5 2.80 -11.90 3.48
CA GLY A 5 4.27 -11.84 3.43
C GLY A 5 4.90 -13.02 2.70
N LEU A 6 4.38 -14.25 2.94
CA LEU A 6 4.87 -15.48 2.30
C LEU A 6 4.76 -15.48 0.77
N GLN A 7 3.75 -14.78 0.24
CA GLN A 7 3.52 -14.67 -1.20
C GLN A 7 4.04 -13.35 -1.79
N GLY A 8 4.69 -12.51 -0.97
CA GLY A 8 5.21 -11.21 -1.38
C GLY A 8 4.11 -10.24 -1.82
N GLU A 9 2.88 -10.41 -1.32
CA GLU A 9 1.74 -9.52 -1.57
C GLU A 9 1.89 -8.20 -0.82
N ALA A 10 2.63 -8.20 0.30
CA ALA A 10 2.84 -7.02 1.09
C ALA A 10 4.20 -7.01 1.80
N VAL A 11 4.64 -5.79 2.14
CA VAL A 11 5.84 -5.52 2.93
C VAL A 11 5.49 -4.57 4.06
N LEU A 12 6.26 -4.61 5.15
CA LEU A 12 6.13 -3.67 6.25
C LEU A 12 6.96 -2.41 5.96
N ILE A 13 6.35 -1.26 6.18
CA ILE A 13 7.01 0.04 6.12
C ILE A 13 6.80 0.79 7.42
N TRP A 14 7.76 1.65 7.78
CA TRP A 14 7.63 2.54 8.93
C TRP A 14 7.40 3.97 8.50
N LEU A 15 6.23 4.52 8.83
CA LEU A 15 5.86 5.90 8.62
C LEU A 15 5.93 6.64 9.96
N HIS A 16 6.71 7.72 10.03
CA HIS A 16 6.97 8.39 11.30
C HIS A 16 5.71 9.08 11.85
N PRO A 17 5.37 8.92 13.15
CA PRO A 17 4.14 9.47 13.75
C PRO A 17 3.99 11.00 13.65
N GLN A 18 5.11 11.72 13.46
CA GLN A 18 5.15 13.19 13.39
C GLN A 18 4.59 13.75 12.08
N HIS A 19 4.43 12.92 11.04
CA HIS A 19 3.67 13.28 9.85
C HIS A 19 2.24 12.78 10.08
N GLN A 20 1.26 13.69 10.18
CA GLN A 20 -0.16 13.38 10.37
C GLN A 20 -0.55 12.11 9.62
N GLN A 21 -0.80 11.07 10.42
CA GLN A 21 -0.53 9.69 10.08
C GLN A 21 -1.37 9.21 8.91
N LEU A 22 -0.70 8.84 7.81
CA LEU A 22 -1.35 8.05 6.77
C LEU A 22 -1.86 6.75 7.40
N SER A 23 -3.18 6.66 7.59
CA SER A 23 -3.81 5.46 8.13
C SER A 23 -3.56 4.28 7.17
N GLN A 24 -3.70 3.04 7.67
CA GLN A 24 -3.60 1.86 6.81
C GLN A 24 -4.62 1.91 5.66
N ALA A 25 -5.83 2.40 5.91
CA ALA A 25 -6.87 2.54 4.89
C ALA A 25 -6.50 3.60 3.84
N SER A 26 -5.99 4.75 4.28
CA SER A 26 -5.54 5.82 3.39
C SER A 26 -4.34 5.38 2.54
N LEU A 27 -3.39 4.66 3.13
CA LEU A 27 -2.26 4.06 2.41
C LEU A 27 -2.75 3.09 1.34
N ASN A 28 -3.68 2.20 1.68
CA ASN A 28 -4.23 1.24 0.72
C ASN A 28 -4.88 1.95 -0.46
N MET A 29 -5.72 2.97 -0.21
CA MET A 29 -6.36 3.75 -1.28
C MET A 29 -5.36 4.49 -2.15
N LEU A 30 -4.32 5.07 -1.56
CA LEU A 30 -3.25 5.77 -2.28
C LEU A 30 -2.51 4.81 -3.22
N VAL A 31 -2.09 3.65 -2.70
CA VAL A 31 -1.37 2.63 -3.47
C VAL A 31 -2.25 2.07 -4.58
N LEU A 32 -3.52 1.74 -4.30
CA LEU A 32 -4.47 1.27 -5.30
C LEU A 32 -4.64 2.29 -6.44
N THR A 33 -4.79 3.57 -6.10
CA THR A 33 -4.89 4.65 -7.08
C THR A 33 -3.64 4.69 -7.97
N CYS A 34 -2.44 4.63 -7.39
CA CYS A 34 -1.20 4.61 -8.16
C CYS A 34 -1.05 3.36 -9.04
N VAL A 35 -1.50 2.20 -8.57
CA VAL A 35 -1.45 0.95 -9.34
C VAL A 35 -2.42 1.00 -10.53
N VAL A 36 -3.64 1.49 -10.32
CA VAL A 36 -4.62 1.73 -11.40
C VAL A 36 -4.08 2.74 -12.41
N ALA A 37 -3.57 3.87 -11.92
CA ALA A 37 -3.01 4.93 -12.75
C ALA A 37 -1.81 4.44 -13.58
N ASN A 38 -0.88 3.69 -12.98
CA ASN A 38 0.24 3.09 -13.70
C ASN A 38 -0.18 2.13 -14.82
N ARG A 39 -1.31 1.43 -14.63
CA ARG A 39 -1.79 0.42 -15.56
C ARG A 39 -2.61 1.00 -16.72
N TYR A 40 -3.38 2.06 -16.45
CA TYR A 40 -4.38 2.55 -17.40
C TYR A 40 -4.30 4.06 -17.71
N ILE A 41 -3.49 4.85 -17.00
CA ILE A 41 -3.39 6.31 -17.16
C ILE A 41 -1.93 6.72 -17.34
N HIS A 42 -1.44 6.62 -18.59
CA HIS A 42 -0.05 6.88 -18.94
C HIS A 42 0.46 8.29 -18.60
N THR A 43 -0.41 9.30 -18.54
CA THR A 43 -0.01 10.69 -18.28
C THR A 43 0.47 10.93 -16.85
N VAL A 44 0.20 10.01 -15.92
CA VAL A 44 0.52 10.16 -14.48
C VAL A 44 1.31 8.96 -13.95
N SER A 45 1.81 8.11 -14.84
CA SER A 45 2.58 6.92 -14.46
C SER A 45 3.88 7.29 -13.77
N ASP A 46 4.54 8.38 -14.15
CA ASP A 46 5.83 8.76 -13.58
C ASP A 46 5.68 9.22 -12.13
N ALA A 47 4.71 10.11 -11.85
CA ALA A 47 4.39 10.53 -10.49
C ALA A 47 3.96 9.33 -9.61
N SER A 48 3.14 8.43 -10.16
CA SER A 48 2.68 7.23 -9.45
C SER A 48 3.83 6.26 -9.13
N ARG A 49 4.77 6.06 -10.07
CA ARG A 49 5.98 5.23 -9.86
C ARG A 49 6.89 5.83 -8.82
N THR A 50 7.13 7.15 -8.88
CA THR A 50 7.95 7.86 -7.88
C THR A 50 7.36 7.70 -6.49
N LEU A 51 6.06 7.92 -6.32
CA LEU A 51 5.39 7.78 -5.03
C LEU A 51 5.49 6.35 -4.47
N LEU A 52 5.23 5.33 -5.30
CA LEU A 52 5.35 3.94 -4.89
C LEU A 52 6.79 3.57 -4.50
N SER A 53 7.77 4.08 -5.24
CA SER A 53 9.20 3.90 -4.94
C SER A 53 9.57 4.56 -3.61
N ASP A 54 9.09 5.77 -3.35
CA ASP A 54 9.35 6.47 -2.09
C ASP A 54 8.71 5.76 -0.91
N LEU A 55 7.45 5.30 -1.03
CA LEU A 55 6.81 4.46 -0.01
C LEU A 55 7.62 3.18 0.25
N ALA A 56 8.13 2.53 -0.80
CA ALA A 56 8.93 1.32 -0.66
C ALA A 56 10.27 1.55 0.08
N ARG A 57 10.86 2.75 0.01
CA ARG A 57 12.08 3.10 0.75
C ARG A 57 11.90 3.06 2.27
N HIS A 58 10.66 3.22 2.76
CA HIS A 58 10.36 3.11 4.18
C HIS A 58 10.45 1.67 4.73
N GLN A 59 10.66 0.65 3.89
CA GLN A 59 10.99 -0.71 4.33
C GLN A 59 12.29 -0.76 5.12
N ALA A 60 13.32 -0.04 4.68
CA ALA A 60 14.62 0.01 5.37
C ALA A 60 14.49 0.61 6.78
N VAL A 61 13.55 1.54 6.97
CA VAL A 61 13.25 2.11 8.28
C VAL A 61 12.57 1.07 9.18
N ALA A 62 11.65 0.27 8.65
CA ALA A 62 11.04 -0.84 9.39
C ALA A 62 12.10 -1.89 9.80
N GLU A 63 12.98 -2.29 8.88
CA GLU A 63 14.08 -3.21 9.19
C GLU A 63 14.98 -2.68 10.31
N ARG A 64 15.30 -1.39 10.28
CA ARG A 64 16.12 -0.76 11.33
C ARG A 64 15.42 -0.69 12.69
N LEU A 65 14.12 -0.37 12.72
CA LEU A 65 13.41 -0.10 13.98
C LEU A 65 12.80 -1.35 14.63
N ILE A 66 12.28 -2.29 13.83
CA ILE A 66 11.61 -3.50 14.33
C ILE A 66 12.35 -4.79 13.95
N GLY A 67 13.46 -4.71 13.21
CA GLY A 67 14.28 -5.85 12.81
C GLY A 67 13.79 -6.59 11.56
N THR A 68 12.66 -6.19 10.96
CA THR A 68 12.15 -6.84 9.75
C THR A 68 11.20 -5.95 8.94
N SER A 69 11.22 -6.10 7.60
CA SER A 69 10.20 -5.61 6.68
C SER A 69 9.18 -6.70 6.29
N ARG A 70 9.31 -7.92 6.82
CA ARG A 70 8.54 -9.08 6.41
C ARG A 70 7.31 -9.31 7.31
N PRO A 71 6.08 -9.19 6.79
CA PRO A 71 4.86 -9.32 7.60
C PRO A 71 4.72 -10.65 8.33
N GLU A 72 5.20 -11.74 7.73
CA GLU A 72 5.15 -13.09 8.30
C GLU A 72 6.07 -13.23 9.52
N ILE A 73 7.26 -12.63 9.48
CA ILE A 73 8.21 -12.64 10.60
C ILE A 73 7.62 -11.86 11.78
N LEU A 74 7.04 -10.67 11.52
CA LEU A 74 6.34 -9.92 12.54
C LEU A 74 5.14 -10.69 13.10
N GLY A 75 4.34 -11.31 12.24
CA GLY A 75 3.19 -12.11 12.66
C GLY A 75 3.58 -13.23 13.62
N GLU A 76 4.68 -13.94 13.34
CA GLU A 76 5.23 -14.95 14.23
C GLU A 76 5.74 -14.36 15.57
N ALA A 77 6.39 -13.21 15.53
CA ALA A 77 6.85 -12.51 16.73
C ALA A 77 5.68 -12.09 17.63
N ILE A 78 4.60 -11.54 17.04
CA ILE A 78 3.40 -11.12 17.78
C ILE A 78 2.77 -12.31 18.51
N LEU A 79 2.73 -13.49 17.89
CA LEU A 79 2.18 -14.71 18.49
C LEU A 79 2.98 -15.20 19.71
N ARG A 80 4.23 -14.76 19.86
CA ARG A 80 5.12 -15.14 20.97
C ARG A 80 5.16 -14.08 22.08
N LEU A 81 4.47 -12.96 21.92
CA LEU A 81 4.42 -11.92 22.95
C LEU A 81 3.73 -12.45 24.20
N ASN A 82 4.21 -12.03 25.37
CA ASN A 82 3.48 -12.21 26.62
C ASN A 82 2.22 -11.32 26.62
N LYS A 83 1.30 -11.57 27.55
CA LYS A 83 0.02 -10.85 27.63
C LYS A 83 0.21 -9.33 27.70
N GLU A 84 1.12 -8.85 28.55
CA GLU A 84 1.34 -7.42 28.75
C GLU A 84 1.83 -6.73 27.46
N ALA A 85 2.84 -7.31 26.81
CA ALA A 85 3.36 -6.79 25.54
C ALA A 85 2.33 -6.88 24.42
N HIS A 86 1.53 -7.95 24.39
CA HIS A 86 0.44 -8.08 23.44
C HIS A 86 -0.63 -7.00 23.63
N ASP A 87 -1.01 -6.67 24.87
CA ASP A 87 -1.99 -5.62 25.16
C ASP A 87 -1.48 -4.23 24.73
N LYS A 88 -0.17 -3.98 24.92
CA LYS A 88 0.52 -2.74 24.50
C LYS A 88 0.98 -2.73 23.04
N ARG A 89 0.66 -3.76 22.23
CA ARG A 89 1.17 -3.89 20.85
C ARG A 89 0.83 -2.71 19.95
N HIS A 90 -0.28 -2.03 20.21
CA HIS A 90 -0.71 -0.88 19.41
C HIS A 90 0.29 0.29 19.54
N GLU A 91 0.86 0.51 20.73
CA GLU A 91 1.90 1.52 20.96
C GLU A 91 3.20 1.15 20.24
N LEU A 92 3.57 -0.13 20.29
CA LEU A 92 4.79 -0.65 19.66
C LEU A 92 4.73 -0.61 18.13
N LEU A 93 3.53 -0.75 17.55
CA LEU A 93 3.31 -0.88 16.11
C LEU A 93 2.67 0.37 15.49
N ASP A 94 2.55 1.48 16.23
CA ASP A 94 1.80 2.67 15.78
C ASP A 94 2.34 3.27 14.46
N GLY A 95 3.66 3.25 14.26
CA GLY A 95 4.30 3.72 13.03
C GLY A 95 4.32 2.69 11.89
N LEU A 96 3.92 1.46 12.15
CA LEU A 96 4.06 0.35 11.21
C LEU A 96 2.84 0.25 10.29
N ARG A 97 3.09 0.12 8.98
CA ARG A 97 2.03 -0.06 7.97
C ARG A 97 2.37 -1.22 7.05
N LEU A 98 1.33 -1.83 6.51
CA LEU A 98 1.41 -2.88 5.51
C LEU A 98 1.28 -2.25 4.12
N LEU A 99 2.37 -2.20 3.36
CA LEU A 99 2.37 -1.69 1.99
C LEU A 99 2.08 -2.84 1.01
N TRP A 100 1.01 -2.72 0.23
CA TRP A 100 0.69 -3.66 -0.84
C TRP A 100 1.70 -3.54 -2.00
N THR A 101 2.18 -4.67 -2.52
CA THR A 101 3.21 -4.71 -3.58
C THR A 101 2.63 -4.69 -5.00
N GLY A 102 1.30 -4.62 -5.13
CA GLY A 102 0.61 -4.76 -6.41
C GLY A 102 0.38 -6.21 -6.84
N LYS A 103 0.67 -7.19 -5.97
CA LYS A 103 0.44 -8.63 -6.21
C LYS A 103 -0.59 -9.17 -5.24
N LEU A 104 -1.44 -10.07 -5.71
CA LEU A 104 -2.43 -10.74 -4.87
C LEU A 104 -2.66 -12.15 -5.39
N PHE A 105 -2.32 -13.17 -4.62
CA PHE A 105 -2.38 -14.56 -5.06
C PHE A 105 -3.60 -15.28 -4.51
N ARG A 106 -4.37 -15.88 -5.41
CA ARG A 106 -5.46 -16.81 -5.05
C ARG A 106 -5.22 -18.15 -5.74
N ARG A 107 -5.08 -19.21 -4.94
CA ARG A 107 -4.78 -20.58 -5.42
C ARG A 107 -3.55 -20.61 -6.35
N GLY A 108 -2.51 -19.83 -6.03
CA GLY A 108 -1.26 -19.77 -6.78
C GLY A 108 -1.28 -18.87 -8.03
N LYS A 109 -2.44 -18.31 -8.41
CA LYS A 109 -2.55 -17.35 -9.50
C LYS A 109 -2.52 -15.92 -8.96
N ASP A 110 -1.69 -15.05 -9.54
CA ASP A 110 -1.78 -13.61 -9.31
C ASP A 110 -3.07 -13.08 -9.94
N ILE A 111 -3.98 -12.60 -9.09
CA ILE A 111 -5.29 -12.04 -9.43
C ILE A 111 -5.30 -10.51 -9.33
N ALA A 112 -4.17 -9.88 -9.00
CA ALA A 112 -4.09 -8.42 -8.98
C ALA A 112 -4.45 -7.78 -10.32
N PRO A 113 -4.06 -8.33 -11.50
CA PRO A 113 -4.48 -7.79 -12.79
C PRO A 113 -6.00 -7.70 -12.95
N GLU A 114 -6.73 -8.75 -12.61
CA GLU A 114 -8.19 -8.81 -12.70
C GLU A 114 -8.84 -7.87 -11.67
N MET A 115 -8.31 -7.84 -10.45
CA MET A 115 -8.78 -6.92 -9.40
C MET A 115 -8.64 -5.46 -9.82
N VAL A 116 -7.47 -5.08 -10.35
CA VAL A 116 -7.18 -3.70 -10.79
C VAL A 116 -8.04 -3.33 -12.01
N SER A 117 -8.29 -4.27 -12.92
CA SER A 117 -9.23 -4.06 -14.03
C SER A 117 -10.67 -3.85 -13.56
N TRP A 118 -11.15 -4.68 -12.62
CA TRP A 118 -12.47 -4.51 -12.02
C TRP A 118 -12.58 -3.15 -11.33
N MET A 119 -11.57 -2.76 -10.54
CA MET A 119 -11.57 -1.46 -9.86
C MET A 119 -11.64 -0.27 -10.81
N ALA A 120 -10.99 -0.37 -11.97
CA ALA A 120 -10.90 0.72 -12.95
C ALA A 120 -12.16 0.86 -13.81
N PHE A 121 -12.80 -0.24 -14.19
CA PHE A 121 -13.79 -0.24 -15.27
C PHE A 121 -15.18 -0.77 -14.87
N ASP A 122 -15.28 -1.58 -13.83
CA ASP A 122 -16.55 -2.15 -13.42
C ASP A 122 -17.39 -1.11 -12.67
N PRO A 123 -18.70 -0.93 -12.97
CA PRO A 123 -19.54 0.05 -12.28
C PRO A 123 -19.62 -0.11 -10.75
N GLY A 124 -19.32 -1.30 -10.22
CA GLY A 124 -19.21 -1.55 -8.78
C GLY A 124 -17.81 -1.34 -8.21
N GLY A 125 -16.82 -1.03 -9.04
CA GLY A 125 -15.44 -0.75 -8.65
C GLY A 125 -15.25 0.69 -8.14
N PRO A 126 -14.26 0.94 -7.26
CA PRO A 126 -14.02 2.25 -6.66
C PRO A 126 -13.70 3.38 -7.64
N PHE A 127 -13.29 3.06 -8.86
CA PHE A 127 -13.03 4.05 -9.92
C PHE A 127 -13.94 3.86 -11.14
N GLY A 128 -14.75 2.80 -11.17
CA GLY A 128 -15.64 2.53 -12.29
C GLY A 128 -16.78 3.54 -12.36
N GLY A 129 -17.07 4.00 -13.57
CA GLY A 129 -18.02 5.09 -13.81
C GLY A 129 -17.41 6.51 -13.72
N HIS A 130 -16.16 6.66 -13.27
CA HIS A 130 -15.41 7.91 -13.37
C HIS A 130 -14.47 7.84 -14.58
N GLU A 131 -14.83 8.51 -15.68
CA GLU A 131 -13.96 8.60 -16.86
C GLU A 131 -12.58 9.19 -16.50
N PRO A 132 -11.47 8.48 -16.78
CA PRO A 132 -10.11 9.01 -16.62
C PRO A 132 -9.87 10.33 -17.37
N GLU A 133 -10.65 10.60 -18.43
CA GLU A 133 -10.59 11.85 -19.19
C GLU A 133 -10.92 13.08 -18.34
N ARG A 134 -11.84 12.95 -17.37
CA ARG A 134 -12.19 14.05 -16.46
C ARG A 134 -11.09 14.38 -15.46
N TRP A 135 -10.08 13.54 -15.32
CA TRP A 135 -8.94 13.79 -14.42
C TRP A 135 -7.84 14.61 -15.11
N LYS A 136 -7.73 14.56 -16.45
CA LYS A 136 -6.73 15.34 -17.22
C LYS A 136 -6.78 16.84 -16.89
N PRO A 137 -7.94 17.53 -16.84
CA PRO A 137 -8.01 18.94 -16.48
C PRO A 137 -7.57 19.22 -15.03
N LEU A 138 -7.84 18.29 -14.10
CA LEU A 138 -7.44 18.41 -12.70
C LEU A 138 -5.91 18.28 -12.57
N TYR A 139 -5.31 17.31 -13.25
CA TYR A 139 -3.85 17.13 -13.29
C TYR A 139 -3.13 18.35 -13.86
N HIS A 140 -3.61 18.91 -14.97
CA HIS A 140 -3.01 20.12 -15.55
C HIS A 140 -3.11 21.35 -14.64
N ARG A 141 -4.14 21.41 -13.78
CA ARG A 141 -4.31 22.52 -12.83
C ARG A 141 -3.33 22.39 -11.67
N LEU A 142 -3.22 21.20 -11.08
CA LEU A 142 -2.32 20.92 -9.96
C LEU A 142 -0.84 20.94 -10.35
N ALA A 143 -0.50 20.56 -11.59
CA ALA A 143 0.88 20.57 -12.10
C ALA A 143 1.38 21.98 -12.50
N LYS A 144 0.49 22.98 -12.59
CA LYS A 144 0.84 24.39 -12.88
C LYS A 144 0.98 25.26 -11.63
N GLU A 145 0.68 24.72 -10.45
CA GLU A 145 0.80 25.41 -9.15
C GLU A 145 2.11 25.05 -8.40
N GLN A 146 3.08 24.45 -9.10
CA GLN A 146 4.49 24.31 -8.66
C GLN A 146 5.38 25.15 -9.56
#